data_AF-A0A4V3WWC4-F1
#
_entry.id   AF-A0A4V3WWC4-F1
#
_cell.length_a   1.000
_cell.length_b   1.000
_cell.length_c   1.000
_cell.angle_alpha   90.00
_cell.angle_beta   90.00
_cell.angle_gamma   90.00
#
_symmetry.space_group_name_H-M   'P 1'
#
loop_
_entity.id
_entity.type
_entity.pdbx_description
1 polymer ?
#
loop_
_entity_poly.entity_id
_entity_poly.type
_entity_poly.pdbx_seq_one_letter_code
_entity_poly.pdbx_strand_id
1 'polypeptide(L)'
;MATTRENKGTRAFNKTIKAYLEERAENDALFAVKFANPSKSVEECVTYILNSVQKSGCNGFEDDEIFGMAVHYYDEEEIEVGKPINCQVVVNHTVELTEEEKEQARQDAIKIWA
;
A
#
# COMPACT_ATOMS: atom_id res chain seq x y z
N MET A 1 -20.73 -4.51 20.92
CA MET A 1 -20.05 -4.95 19.68
C MET A 1 -18.87 -4.03 19.47
N ALA A 2 -17.65 -4.57 19.46
CA ALA A 2 -16.44 -3.76 19.44
C ALA A 2 -16.34 -3.00 18.11
N THR A 3 -16.45 -1.68 18.19
CA THR A 3 -16.16 -0.77 17.07
C THR A 3 -14.66 -0.87 16.80
N THR A 4 -14.26 -1.74 15.88
CA THR A 4 -12.90 -1.77 15.36
C THR A 4 -12.63 -0.39 14.78
N ARG A 5 -11.86 0.44 15.48
CA ARG A 5 -11.36 1.71 14.96
C ARG A 5 -10.49 1.35 13.76
N GLU A 6 -11.04 1.40 12.55
CA GLU A 6 -10.26 1.29 11.32
C GLU A 6 -9.19 2.38 11.36
N ASN A 7 -7.93 1.97 11.61
CA ASN A 7 -6.80 2.87 11.58
C ASN A 7 -6.70 3.43 10.18
N LYS A 8 -6.99 4.73 10.01
CA LYS A 8 -6.97 5.43 8.72
C LYS A 8 -5.67 5.19 7.94
N GLY A 9 -4.54 5.11 8.66
CA GLY A 9 -3.24 4.80 8.07
C GLY A 9 -3.14 3.37 7.53
N THR A 10 -3.66 2.36 8.23
CA THR A 10 -3.69 0.98 7.73
C THR A 10 -4.56 0.85 6.47
N ARG A 11 -5.68 1.56 6.41
CA ARG A 11 -6.54 1.58 5.22
C ARG A 11 -5.86 2.26 4.03
N ALA A 12 -5.19 3.39 4.27
CA ALA A 12 -4.41 4.09 3.24
C ALA A 12 -3.27 3.19 2.73
N PHE A 13 -2.53 2.56 3.64
CA PHE A 13 -1.45 1.64 3.31
C PHE A 13 -1.93 0.49 2.43
N ASN A 14 -2.98 -0.23 2.86
CA ASN A 14 -3.54 -1.35 2.10
C ASN A 14 -3.98 -0.89 0.70
N LYS A 15 -4.61 0.29 0.58
CA LYS A 15 -5.02 0.85 -0.71
C LYS A 15 -3.80 1.12 -1.62
N THR A 16 -2.74 1.70 -1.09
CA THR A 16 -1.51 1.98 -1.85
C THR A 16 -0.84 0.70 -2.34
N ILE A 17 -0.67 -0.29 -1.46
CA ILE A 17 -0.10 -1.59 -1.84
C ILE A 17 -0.94 -2.27 -2.91
N LYS A 18 -2.26 -2.28 -2.72
CA LYS A 18 -3.19 -2.87 -3.68
C LYS A 18 -3.06 -2.23 -5.06
N ALA A 19 -3.10 -0.90 -5.13
CA ALA A 19 -3.02 -0.18 -6.40
C ALA A 19 -1.70 -0.46 -7.14
N TYR A 20 -0.58 -0.50 -6.41
CA TYR A 20 0.72 -0.85 -6.98
C TYR A 20 0.76 -2.30 -7.53
N LEU A 21 0.22 -3.26 -6.77
CA LEU A 21 0.16 -4.66 -7.21
C LEU A 21 -0.75 -4.85 -8.44
N GLU A 22 -1.86 -4.12 -8.50
CA GLU A 22 -2.77 -4.09 -9.66
C GLU A 22 -2.05 -3.54 -10.89
N GLU A 23 -1.42 -2.36 -10.79
CA GLU A 23 -0.62 -1.77 -11.88
C GLU A 23 0.51 -2.71 -12.32
N ARG A 24 1.18 -3.38 -11.38
CA ARG A 24 2.23 -4.34 -11.69
C ARG A 24 1.68 -5.55 -12.42
N ALA A 25 0.53 -6.08 -12.02
CA ALA A 25 -0.12 -7.19 -12.72
C ALA A 25 -0.56 -6.79 -14.13
N GLU A 26 -0.94 -5.54 -14.37
CA GLU A 26 -1.26 -5.04 -15.71
C GLU A 26 -0.02 -4.97 -16.62
N ASN A 27 1.13 -4.60 -16.06
CA ASN A 27 2.40 -4.48 -16.80
C ASN A 27 3.17 -5.82 -16.93
N ASP A 28 3.01 -6.73 -15.97
CA ASP A 28 3.75 -7.99 -15.86
C ASP A 28 2.78 -9.18 -15.81
N ALA A 29 2.60 -9.84 -16.97
CA ALA A 29 1.67 -10.96 -17.10
C ALA A 29 2.06 -12.17 -16.23
N LEU A 30 3.35 -12.38 -15.95
CA LEU A 30 3.79 -13.47 -15.06
C LEU A 30 3.38 -13.16 -13.61
N PHE A 31 3.53 -11.89 -13.22
CA PHE A 31 3.06 -11.41 -11.93
C PHE A 31 1.52 -11.49 -11.83
N ALA A 32 0.79 -11.15 -12.90
CA ALA A 32 -0.68 -11.22 -12.93
C ALA A 32 -1.22 -12.60 -12.59
N VAL A 33 -0.57 -13.66 -13.09
CA VAL A 33 -0.93 -15.05 -12.78
C VAL A 33 -0.73 -15.34 -11.29
N LYS A 34 0.38 -14.87 -10.70
CA LYS A 34 0.66 -15.03 -9.26
C LYS A 34 -0.31 -14.20 -8.41
N PHE A 35 -0.65 -12.99 -8.85
CA PHE A 35 -1.58 -12.09 -8.18
C PHE A 35 -3.03 -12.60 -8.21
N ALA A 36 -3.44 -13.25 -9.29
CA ALA A 36 -4.74 -13.89 -9.43
C ALA A 36 -4.90 -15.18 -8.58
N ASN A 37 -3.85 -15.60 -7.87
CA ASN A 37 -3.89 -16.80 -7.04
C ASN A 37 -4.81 -16.58 -5.82
N PRO A 38 -5.92 -17.33 -5.68
CA PRO A 38 -6.84 -17.17 -4.55
C PRO A 38 -6.23 -17.59 -3.19
N SER A 39 -5.10 -18.30 -3.20
CA SER A 39 -4.37 -18.65 -1.97
C SER A 39 -3.57 -17.48 -1.41
N LYS A 40 -3.40 -16.39 -2.15
CA LYS A 40 -2.70 -15.18 -1.69
C LYS A 40 -3.63 -13.99 -1.65
N SER A 41 -3.57 -13.24 -0.56
CA SER A 41 -4.41 -12.07 -0.36
C SER A 41 -3.59 -10.82 -0.08
N VAL A 42 -4.07 -9.67 -0.54
CA VAL A 42 -3.40 -8.38 -0.28
C VAL A 42 -3.33 -8.10 1.22
N GLU A 43 -4.31 -8.57 2.00
CA GLU A 43 -4.30 -8.46 3.47
C GLU A 43 -3.13 -9.24 4.11
N GLU A 44 -2.83 -10.42 3.58
CA GLU A 44 -1.67 -11.23 4.03
C GLU A 44 -0.36 -10.61 3.56
N CYS A 45 -0.32 -10.08 2.33
CA CYS A 45 0.81 -9.30 1.84
C CYS A 45 1.12 -8.11 2.77
N VAL A 46 0.10 -7.33 3.14
CA VAL A 46 0.24 -6.22 4.10
C VAL A 46 0.70 -6.74 5.46
N THR A 47 0.16 -7.86 5.94
CA THR A 47 0.57 -8.46 7.22
C THR A 47 2.03 -8.90 7.19
N TYR A 48 2.49 -9.48 6.08
CA TYR A 48 3.88 -9.87 5.86
C TYR A 48 4.79 -8.65 5.91
N ILE A 49 4.44 -7.59 5.19
CA ILE A 49 5.22 -6.35 5.17
C ILE A 49 5.33 -5.78 6.58
N LEU A 50 4.22 -5.70 7.32
CA LEU A 50 4.20 -5.20 8.69
C LEU A 50 5.07 -6.05 9.64
N ASN A 51 5.04 -7.38 9.51
CA ASN A 51 5.89 -8.28 10.29
C ASN A 51 7.38 -8.07 9.97
N SER A 52 7.72 -7.93 8.69
CA SER A 52 9.08 -7.71 8.24
C SER A 52 9.64 -6.35 8.69
N VAL A 53 8.84 -5.29 8.55
CA VAL A 53 9.12 -3.93 9.08
C VAL A 53 9.33 -3.98 10.59
N GLN A 54 8.45 -4.66 11.33
CA GLN A 54 8.58 -4.81 12.78
C GLN A 54 9.85 -5.57 13.18
N LYS A 55 10.19 -6.66 12.46
CA LYS A 55 11.42 -7.45 12.70
C LYS A 55 12.69 -6.64 12.41
N SER A 56 12.65 -5.76 11.42
CA SER A 56 13.77 -4.88 11.06
C SER A 56 14.09 -3.84 12.15
N GLY A 57 13.10 -3.42 12.93
CA GLY A 57 13.27 -2.38 13.95
C GLY A 57 13.42 -0.96 13.38
N CYS A 58 13.25 -0.80 12.06
CA CYS A 58 13.20 0.49 11.39
C CYS A 58 11.80 1.11 11.46
N ASN A 59 11.73 2.42 11.76
CA ASN A 59 10.48 3.15 11.95
C ASN A 59 9.90 3.75 10.64
N GLY A 60 10.58 3.55 9.50
CA GLY A 60 10.16 4.07 8.21
C GLY A 60 10.91 3.37 7.08
N PHE A 61 10.22 3.15 5.97
CA PHE A 61 10.71 2.53 4.75
C PHE A 61 10.25 3.38 3.57
N GLU A 62 11.04 3.37 2.49
CA GLU A 62 10.63 3.99 1.24
C GLU A 62 9.52 3.16 0.57
N ASP A 63 8.69 3.81 -0.25
CA ASP A 63 7.62 3.14 -0.99
C ASP A 63 8.16 2.02 -1.90
N ASP A 64 9.26 2.26 -2.62
CA ASP A 64 9.97 1.25 -3.42
C ASP A 64 10.37 -0.01 -2.61
N GLU A 65 10.88 0.16 -1.37
CA GLU A 65 11.23 -0.98 -0.52
C GLU A 65 10.00 -1.79 -0.12
N ILE A 66 8.94 -1.09 0.28
CA ILE A 66 7.66 -1.68 0.65
C ILE A 66 7.02 -2.42 -0.53
N PHE A 67 7.08 -1.83 -1.72
CA PHE A 67 6.62 -2.40 -2.97
C PHE A 67 7.43 -3.62 -3.39
N GLY A 68 8.76 -3.60 -3.21
CA GLY A 68 9.63 -4.75 -3.41
C GLY A 68 9.23 -5.93 -2.52
N MET A 69 8.92 -5.66 -1.26
CA MET A 69 8.42 -6.69 -0.32
C MET A 69 7.04 -7.22 -0.74
N ALA A 70 6.16 -6.36 -1.26
CA ALA A 70 4.86 -6.76 -1.75
C ALA A 70 4.97 -7.70 -2.95
N VAL A 71 5.83 -7.38 -3.91
CA VAL A 71 6.09 -8.22 -5.09
C VAL A 71 6.71 -9.54 -4.66
N HIS A 72 7.69 -9.51 -3.76
CA HIS A 72 8.35 -10.70 -3.25
C HIS A 72 7.36 -11.69 -2.60
N TYR A 73 6.38 -11.17 -1.85
CA TYR A 73 5.30 -11.99 -1.29
C TYR A 73 4.51 -12.76 -2.36
N TYR A 74 4.22 -12.14 -3.50
CA TYR A 74 3.55 -12.84 -4.60
C TYR A 74 4.51 -13.72 -5.40
N ASP A 75 5.78 -13.34 -5.49
CA ASP A 75 6.80 -14.06 -6.25
C ASP A 75 7.17 -15.41 -5.63
N GLU A 76 7.33 -15.47 -4.30
CA GLU A 76 7.67 -16.68 -3.55
C GLU A 76 6.43 -17.52 -3.23
N GLU A 77 6.41 -18.80 -3.62
CA GLU A 77 5.25 -19.68 -3.35
C GLU A 77 5.03 -19.96 -1.86
N GLU A 78 6.11 -20.11 -1.09
CA GLU A 78 6.10 -20.38 0.34
C GLU A 78 6.72 -19.21 1.11
N ILE A 79 5.89 -18.31 1.64
CA ILE A 79 6.35 -17.15 2.41
C ILE A 79 5.70 -17.08 3.79
N GLU A 80 6.52 -16.86 4.81
CA GLU A 80 6.04 -16.74 6.19
C GLU A 80 5.48 -15.33 6.46
N VAL A 81 4.16 -15.18 6.30
CA VAL A 81 3.43 -13.94 6.60
C VAL A 81 3.58 -13.51 8.07
N GLY A 82 3.75 -14.47 8.97
CA GLY A 82 3.76 -14.24 10.41
C GLY A 82 2.34 -14.11 10.98
N LYS A 83 2.25 -13.57 12.20
CA LYS A 83 0.96 -13.36 12.88
C LYS A 83 0.46 -11.94 12.62
N PRO A 84 -0.85 -11.70 12.59
CA PRO A 84 -1.37 -10.34 12.57
C PRO A 84 -0.88 -9.59 13.81
N ILE A 85 -0.16 -8.50 13.59
CA ILE A 85 0.41 -7.67 14.65
C ILE A 85 -0.48 -6.44 14.88
N ASN A 86 -0.70 -6.09 16.15
CA ASN A 86 -1.45 -4.90 16.49
C ASN A 86 -0.53 -3.67 16.44
N CYS A 87 -0.31 -3.13 15.24
CA CYS A 87 0.58 -2.01 14.98
C CYS A 87 -0.18 -0.78 14.46
N GLN A 88 0.29 0.41 14.86
CA GLN A 88 -0.24 1.67 14.34
C GLN A 88 0.56 2.07 13.10
N VAL A 89 -0.06 1.92 11.94
CA VAL A 89 0.54 2.32 10.65
C VAL A 89 0.24 3.80 10.43
N VAL A 90 1.27 4.60 10.24
CA VAL A 90 1.16 6.01 9.85
C VAL A 90 1.78 6.14 8.48
N VAL A 91 0.93 6.31 7.46
CA VAL A 91 1.38 6.57 6.10
C VAL A 91 1.63 8.06 5.99
N ASN A 92 2.90 8.45 6.01
CA ASN A 92 3.35 9.82 5.75
C ASN A 92 3.47 10.12 4.24
N HIS A 93 2.89 9.27 3.39
CA HIS A 93 2.71 9.61 1.99
C HIS A 93 1.80 10.83 1.97
N THR A 94 2.42 12.00 1.79
CA THR A 94 1.75 13.15 1.22
C THR A 94 1.17 12.58 -0.03
N VAL A 95 -0.14 12.32 -0.02
CA VAL A 95 -0.87 12.03 -1.24
C VAL A 95 -0.58 13.26 -2.09
N GLU A 96 0.38 13.15 -3.00
CA GLU A 96 0.28 13.85 -4.25
C GLU A 96 -0.99 13.29 -4.84
N LEU A 97 -2.06 13.98 -4.48
CA LEU A 97 -3.35 13.85 -5.11
C LEU A 97 -3.02 13.77 -6.58
N THR A 98 -3.38 12.64 -7.17
CA THR A 98 -3.52 12.45 -8.61
C THR A 98 -3.83 13.79 -9.25
N GLU A 99 -3.12 14.16 -10.32
CA GLU A 99 -2.99 15.51 -10.91
C GLU A 99 -4.28 16.35 -11.00
N GLU A 100 -5.45 15.72 -10.92
CA GLU A 100 -6.78 16.30 -10.83
C GLU A 100 -6.99 17.34 -9.70
N GLU A 101 -6.36 17.23 -8.52
CA GLU A 101 -6.46 18.30 -7.48
C GLU A 101 -5.37 19.38 -7.57
N LYS A 102 -4.28 19.16 -8.32
CA LYS A 102 -3.25 20.19 -8.58
C LYS A 102 -3.73 21.27 -9.56
N GLU A 103 -4.75 21.00 -10.36
CA GLU A 103 -5.33 21.97 -11.28
C GLU A 103 -6.30 22.94 -10.56
N GLN A 104 -6.96 22.49 -9.49
CA GLN A 104 -7.98 23.31 -8.81
C GLN A 104 -7.38 24.50 -8.05
N ALA A 105 -6.12 24.39 -7.61
CA ALA A 105 -5.38 25.52 -7.00
C ALA A 105 -4.90 26.56 -8.03
N ARG A 106 -4.79 26.20 -9.33
CA ARG A 106 -4.44 27.18 -10.38
C ARG A 106 -5.62 28.05 -10.79
N GLN A 107 -6.84 27.53 -10.72
CA GLN A 107 -8.06 28.26 -11.11
C GLN A 107 -8.45 29.36 -10.12
N ASP A 108 -8.13 29.23 -8.82
CA ASP A 108 -8.57 30.21 -7.82
C ASP A 108 -7.82 31.55 -7.92
N ALA A 109 -6.61 31.56 -8.49
CA ALA A 109 -5.85 32.79 -8.72
C ALA A 109 -6.39 33.64 -9.88
N ILE A 110 -7.14 33.04 -10.82
CA ILE A 110 -7.70 33.75 -11.97
C ILE A 110 -9.04 34.41 -11.63
N LYS A 111 -9.74 33.93 -10.60
CA LYS A 111 -11.06 34.48 -10.20
C LYS A 111 -11.00 35.72 -9.31
N ILE A 112 -9.83 36.12 -8.80
CA ILE A 112 -9.68 37.27 -7.90
C ILE A 112 -9.57 38.63 -8.65
N TRP A 113 -9.49 38.63 -9.99
CA TRP A 113 -9.40 39.87 -10.79
C TRP A 113 -10.49 40.08 -11.86
N ALA A 114 -11.64 39.40 -11.76
CA ALA A 114 -12.81 39.68 -12.59
C ALA A 114 -13.89 40.47 -11.83
#